data_AF-A0A3B0YMB2-F1
#
_entry.id   AF-A0A3B0YMB2-F1
#
_cell.length_a   1.000
_cell.length_b   1.000
_cell.length_c   1.000
_cell.angle_alpha   90.00
_cell.angle_beta   90.00
_cell.angle_gamma   90.00
#
_symmetry.space_group_name_H-M   'P 1'
#
loop_
_entity.id
_entity.type
_entity.pdbx_description
1 polymer ?
#
loop_
_entity_poly.entity_id
_entity_poly.type
_entity_poly.pdbx_seq_one_letter_code
_entity_poly.pdbx_strand_id
1 'polypeptide(L)'
;MSDMTPREIVQELDKHIIGQDDAKRAVAIALRNRWRRQKVEEPLRSEITPKNILMIGPTGVGKTEIARRLARLADAPFIKIEATKFTEVGYVGRDVESIIRDLMEVAIKMTRETAM
;
A
#
# COMPACT_ATOMS: atom_id res chain seq x y z
N MET A 1 -9.05 -4.76 -10.19
CA MET A 1 -8.08 -3.68 -9.86
C MET A 1 -8.57 -2.44 -10.59
N SER A 2 -8.81 -1.34 -9.87
CA SER A 2 -9.51 -0.19 -10.44
C SER A 2 -8.75 0.41 -11.62
N ASP A 3 -9.44 0.68 -12.73
CA ASP A 3 -8.88 1.27 -13.96
C ASP A 3 -8.53 2.77 -13.79
N MET A 4 -8.57 3.26 -12.55
CA MET A 4 -8.37 4.67 -12.21
C MET A 4 -7.02 5.17 -12.73
N THR A 5 -7.08 6.37 -13.31
CA THR A 5 -5.94 7.15 -13.71
C THR A 5 -5.27 7.78 -12.47
N PRO A 6 -3.98 8.17 -12.56
CA PRO A 6 -3.32 8.86 -11.47
C PRO A 6 -4.05 10.12 -10.99
N ARG A 7 -4.74 10.83 -11.88
CA ARG A 7 -5.52 12.03 -11.54
C ARG A 7 -6.74 11.68 -10.69
N GLU A 8 -7.48 10.64 -11.06
CA GLU A 8 -8.65 10.19 -10.29
C GLU A 8 -8.24 9.66 -8.91
N ILE A 9 -7.11 8.95 -8.82
CA ILE A 9 -6.59 8.48 -7.52
C ILE A 9 -6.25 9.68 -6.62
N VAL A 10 -5.58 10.71 -7.15
CA VAL A 10 -5.26 11.92 -6.38
C VAL A 10 -6.54 12.63 -5.93
N GLN A 11 -7.51 12.83 -6.83
CA GLN A 11 -8.80 13.45 -6.50
C GLN A 11 -9.55 12.69 -5.40
N GLU A 12 -9.48 11.37 -5.40
CA GLU A 12 -10.10 10.56 -4.37
C GLU A 12 -9.37 10.68 -3.02
N LEU A 13 -8.04 10.78 -3.04
CA LEU A 13 -7.24 11.07 -1.85
C LEU A 13 -7.48 12.49 -1.32
N ASP A 14 -7.76 13.46 -2.19
CA ASP A 14 -8.06 14.86 -1.82
C ASP A 14 -9.30 15.00 -0.94
N LYS A 15 -10.27 14.08 -1.07
CA LYS A 15 -11.49 14.05 -0.22
C LYS A 15 -11.19 13.75 1.25
N HIS A 16 -10.00 13.23 1.56
CA HIS A 16 -9.65 12.74 2.90
C HIS A 16 -8.36 13.34 3.46
N ILE A 17 -7.43 13.74 2.59
CA ILE A 17 -6.13 14.29 2.98
C ILE A 17 -6.02 15.69 2.39
N ILE A 18 -5.74 16.69 3.21
CA ILE A 18 -5.51 18.07 2.75
C ILE A 18 -4.02 18.29 2.49
N GLY A 19 -3.67 18.85 1.33
CA GLY A 19 -2.28 19.05 0.90
C GLY A 19 -1.53 17.74 0.61
N GLN A 20 -0.22 17.69 0.84
CA GLN A 20 0.63 16.51 0.58
C GLN A 20 0.64 16.03 -0.89
N ASP A 21 0.60 16.97 -1.83
CA ASP A 21 0.40 16.70 -3.26
C ASP A 21 1.44 15.75 -3.85
N ASP A 22 2.71 15.89 -3.45
CA ASP A 22 3.79 15.01 -3.90
C ASP A 22 3.62 13.57 -3.41
N ALA A 23 3.22 13.40 -2.14
CA ALA A 23 2.97 12.08 -1.58
C ALA A 23 1.77 11.40 -2.26
N LYS A 24 0.67 12.15 -2.50
CA LYS A 24 -0.50 11.66 -3.25
C LYS A 24 -0.13 11.26 -4.67
N ARG A 25 0.64 12.09 -5.38
CA ARG A 25 1.12 11.79 -6.73
C ARG A 25 2.01 10.55 -6.75
N ALA A 26 2.93 10.41 -5.81
CA ALA A 26 3.82 9.26 -5.72
C ALA A 26 3.04 7.95 -5.55
N VAL A 27 2.06 7.90 -4.64
CA VAL A 27 1.25 6.69 -4.42
C VAL A 27 0.32 6.39 -5.60
N ALA A 28 -0.23 7.42 -6.25
CA ALA A 28 -1.08 7.27 -7.43
C ALA A 28 -0.29 6.66 -8.61
N ILE A 29 0.95 7.10 -8.82
CA ILE A 29 1.84 6.51 -9.84
C ILE A 29 2.19 5.06 -9.49
N ALA A 30 2.54 4.77 -8.24
CA ALA A 30 2.86 3.41 -7.82
C ALA A 30 1.69 2.45 -8.02
N LEU A 31 0.45 2.87 -7.69
CA LEU A 31 -0.75 2.09 -7.94
C LEU A 31 -1.00 1.90 -9.45
N ARG A 32 -0.90 2.97 -10.25
CA ARG A 32 -1.08 2.88 -11.70
C ARG A 32 -0.04 1.98 -12.37
N ASN A 33 1.18 1.96 -11.87
CA ASN A 33 2.23 1.08 -12.39
C ASN A 33 1.92 -0.40 -12.17
N ARG A 34 1.17 -0.77 -11.11
CA ARG A 34 0.68 -2.15 -10.94
C ARG A 34 -0.30 -2.55 -12.05
N TRP A 35 -1.23 -1.66 -12.39
CA TRP A 35 -2.15 -1.86 -13.52
C TRP A 35 -1.40 -1.95 -14.85
N ARG A 36 -0.43 -1.05 -15.09
CA ARG A 36 0.39 -1.06 -16.31
C ARG A 36 1.15 -2.38 -16.45
N ARG A 37 1.75 -2.89 -15.36
CA ARG A 37 2.44 -4.18 -15.34
C ARG A 37 1.52 -5.33 -15.80
N GLN A 38 0.25 -5.34 -15.41
CA GLN A 38 -0.71 -6.38 -15.83
C GLN A 38 -1.00 -6.35 -17.34
N LYS A 39 -0.77 -5.22 -18.01
CA LYS A 39 -0.95 -5.05 -19.46
C LYS A 39 0.31 -5.36 -20.28
N VAL A 40 1.45 -5.62 -19.64
CA VAL A 40 2.70 -6.01 -20.30
C VAL A 40 2.70 -7.53 -20.50
N GLU A 41 3.22 -8.02 -21.62
CA GLU A 41 3.36 -9.46 -21.90
C GLU A 41 4.62 -10.07 -21.26
N GLU A 42 4.68 -11.39 -21.16
CA GLU A 42 5.91 -12.08 -20.74
C GLU A 42 6.97 -12.04 -21.86
N PRO A 43 8.29 -12.03 -21.53
CA PRO A 43 8.87 -12.18 -20.19
C PRO A 43 8.97 -10.88 -19.38
N LEU A 44 8.74 -9.72 -20.03
CA LEU A 44 9.00 -8.41 -19.46
C LEU A 44 8.14 -8.12 -18.22
N ARG A 45 6.91 -8.65 -18.15
CA ARG A 45 6.03 -8.50 -16.98
C ARG A 45 6.69 -8.98 -15.68
N SER A 46 7.42 -10.10 -15.73
CA SER A 46 8.09 -10.67 -14.57
C SER A 46 9.26 -9.81 -14.05
N GLU A 47 9.94 -9.08 -14.94
CA GLU A 47 11.07 -8.19 -14.63
C GLU A 47 10.63 -6.87 -13.97
N ILE A 48 9.37 -6.46 -14.16
CA ILE A 48 8.84 -5.21 -13.61
C ILE A 48 8.51 -5.40 -12.12
N THR A 49 9.35 -4.83 -11.25
CA THR A 49 9.15 -4.83 -9.79
C THR A 49 8.31 -3.63 -9.30
N PRO A 50 7.59 -3.78 -8.17
CA PRO A 50 6.89 -2.66 -7.54
C PRO A 50 7.82 -1.50 -7.18
N LYS A 51 7.35 -0.26 -7.36
CA LYS A 51 8.05 0.94 -6.90
C LYS A 51 7.68 1.24 -5.46
N ASN A 52 8.51 0.77 -4.52
CA ASN A 52 8.35 1.03 -3.10
C ASN A 52 8.57 2.52 -2.80
N ILE A 53 7.89 3.04 -1.77
CA ILE A 53 7.88 4.48 -1.44
C ILE A 53 8.39 4.68 -0.01
N LEU A 54 9.30 5.63 0.15
CA LEU A 54 9.72 6.17 1.45
C LEU A 54 9.06 7.56 1.63
N MET A 55 8.21 7.71 2.65
CA MET A 55 7.60 9.00 2.98
C MET A 55 8.38 9.68 4.11
N ILE A 56 8.89 10.89 3.86
CA ILE A 56 9.63 11.69 4.83
C ILE A 56 8.78 12.89 5.25
N GLY A 57 8.61 13.09 6.55
CA GLY A 57 7.86 14.22 7.10
C GLY A 57 7.54 14.06 8.60
N PRO A 58 7.07 15.12 9.28
CA PRO A 58 6.80 15.09 10.72
C PRO A 58 5.61 14.18 11.07
N THR A 59 5.47 13.83 12.35
CA THR A 59 4.33 13.04 12.84
C THR A 59 3.01 13.79 12.60
N GLY A 60 1.91 13.06 12.41
CA GLY A 60 0.56 13.66 12.25
C GLY A 60 0.20 14.24 10.87
N VAL A 61 1.14 14.38 9.93
CA VAL A 61 0.86 15.02 8.61
C VAL A 61 0.14 14.16 7.57
N GLY A 62 -0.34 12.96 7.95
CA GLY A 62 -1.14 12.11 7.04
C GLY A 62 -0.38 11.01 6.30
N LYS A 63 0.91 10.74 6.58
CA LYS A 63 1.68 9.65 5.95
C LYS A 63 0.94 8.29 5.98
N THR A 64 0.51 7.88 7.16
CA THR A 64 -0.22 6.61 7.35
C THR A 64 -1.61 6.66 6.71
N GLU A 65 -2.27 7.83 6.72
CA GLU A 65 -3.62 7.98 6.17
C GLU A 65 -3.62 7.88 4.64
N ILE A 66 -2.61 8.44 3.96
CA ILE A 66 -2.41 8.26 2.52
C ILE A 66 -2.32 6.76 2.17
N ALA A 67 -1.48 6.00 2.88
CA ALA A 67 -1.32 4.57 2.63
C ALA A 67 -2.62 3.78 2.91
N ARG A 68 -3.31 4.10 4.02
CA ARG A 68 -4.57 3.47 4.40
C ARG A 68 -5.68 3.74 3.38
N ARG A 69 -5.82 4.98 2.91
CA ARG A 69 -6.82 5.36 1.90
C ARG A 69 -6.51 4.72 0.56
N LEU A 70 -5.25 4.73 0.13
CA LEU A 70 -4.83 4.07 -1.09
C LEU A 70 -5.21 2.58 -1.09
N ALA A 71 -5.00 1.87 0.01
CA ALA A 71 -5.38 0.46 0.10
C ALA A 71 -6.89 0.23 -0.01
N ARG A 72 -7.71 1.08 0.63
CA ARG A 72 -9.17 1.04 0.47
C ARG A 72 -9.61 1.29 -0.97
N LEU A 73 -8.98 2.26 -1.65
CA LEU A 73 -9.30 2.57 -3.06
C LEU A 73 -8.90 1.47 -4.02
N ALA A 74 -7.83 0.74 -3.70
CA ALA A 74 -7.36 -0.38 -4.49
C ALA A 74 -8.09 -1.70 -4.16
N ASP A 75 -8.99 -1.68 -3.16
CA ASP A 75 -9.58 -2.89 -2.55
C ASP A 75 -8.49 -3.93 -2.22
N ALA A 76 -7.47 -3.47 -1.50
CA ALA A 76 -6.26 -4.23 -1.25
C ALA A 76 -6.06 -4.48 0.26
N PRO A 77 -5.56 -5.67 0.64
CA PRO A 77 -5.24 -5.96 2.04
C PRO A 77 -4.15 -5.00 2.54
N PHE A 78 -4.30 -4.53 3.78
CA PHE A 78 -3.44 -3.50 4.36
C PHE A 78 -3.10 -3.81 5.82
N ILE A 79 -1.83 -3.65 6.16
CA ILE A 79 -1.33 -3.74 7.54
C ILE A 79 -0.45 -2.54 7.85
N LYS A 80 -0.49 -2.08 9.11
CA LYS A 80 0.45 -1.09 9.66
C LYS A 80 1.33 -1.83 10.66
N ILE A 81 2.64 -1.74 10.47
CA ILE A 81 3.66 -2.31 11.35
C ILE A 81 4.64 -1.22 11.79
N GLU A 82 5.29 -1.45 12.93
CA GLU A 82 6.34 -0.59 13.47
C GLU A 82 7.65 -1.37 13.41
N ALA A 83 8.65 -0.81 12.72
CA ALA A 83 9.91 -1.50 12.44
C ALA A 83 10.69 -1.85 13.72
N THR A 84 10.57 -1.04 14.76
CA THR A 84 11.27 -1.24 16.05
C THR A 84 10.86 -2.53 16.76
N LYS A 85 9.68 -3.09 16.44
CA LYS A 85 9.19 -4.37 17.00
C LYS A 85 10.04 -5.58 16.57
N PHE A 86 10.87 -5.43 15.54
CA PHE A 86 11.71 -6.49 14.99
C PHE A 86 13.18 -6.35 15.40
N THR A 87 13.54 -5.26 16.10
CA THR A 87 14.92 -4.95 16.51
C THR A 87 15.11 -4.95 18.02
N GLU A 88 14.07 -5.23 18.82
CA GLU A 88 14.19 -5.23 20.27
C GLU A 88 15.16 -6.32 20.76
N VAL A 89 16.22 -5.84 21.41
CA VAL A 89 17.34 -6.62 21.92
C VAL A 89 16.86 -7.47 23.09
N GLY A 90 16.84 -8.80 22.95
CA GLY A 90 17.04 -9.66 24.12
C GLY A 90 16.25 -10.95 24.24
N TYR A 91 15.12 -11.17 23.55
CA TYR A 91 14.40 -12.45 23.74
C TYR A 91 13.43 -12.68 22.57
N VAL A 92 13.81 -13.53 21.60
CA VAL A 92 13.00 -13.97 20.45
C VAL A 92 12.02 -12.90 19.96
N GLY A 93 12.54 -11.84 19.34
CA GLY A 93 11.72 -10.78 18.75
C GLY A 93 10.69 -11.36 17.76
N ARG A 94 9.61 -10.63 17.49
CA ARG A 94 8.65 -11.04 16.44
C ARG A 94 9.42 -11.26 15.15
N ASP A 95 9.17 -12.40 14.52
CA ASP A 95 9.77 -12.77 13.24
C ASP A 95 9.22 -11.89 12.11
N VAL A 96 10.09 -11.43 11.20
CA VAL A 96 9.73 -10.58 10.04
C VAL A 96 8.71 -11.28 9.14
N GLU A 97 8.70 -12.61 9.08
CA GLU A 97 7.69 -13.36 8.34
C GLU A 97 6.26 -13.15 8.88
N SER A 98 6.12 -12.75 10.17
CA SER A 98 4.81 -12.42 10.74
C SER A 98 4.12 -11.27 9.99
N ILE A 99 4.87 -10.38 9.35
CA ILE A 99 4.32 -9.31 8.50
C ILE A 99 3.49 -9.91 7.36
N ILE A 100 4.00 -10.97 6.72
CA ILE A 100 3.32 -11.62 5.60
C ILE A 100 2.13 -12.46 6.10
N ARG A 101 2.29 -13.14 7.25
CA ARG A 101 1.19 -13.88 7.90
C ARG A 101 0.02 -12.97 8.25
N ASP A 102 0.29 -11.85 8.93
CA ASP A 102 -0.73 -10.87 9.32
C ASP A 102 -1.43 -10.28 8.07
N LEU A 103 -0.68 -9.99 6.99
CA LEU A 103 -1.25 -9.51 5.74
C LEU A 103 -2.16 -10.55 5.06
N MET A 104 -1.76 -11.83 5.07
CA MET A 104 -2.57 -12.92 4.53
C MET A 104 -3.87 -13.10 5.31
N GLU A 105 -3.84 -13.03 6.64
CA GLU A 105 -5.05 -13.11 7.47
C GLU A 105 -6.05 -12.00 7.13
N VAL A 106 -5.56 -10.76 6.94
CA VAL A 106 -6.39 -9.64 6.49
C VAL A 106 -6.99 -9.92 5.12
N ALA A 107 -6.22 -10.44 4.17
CA ALA A 107 -6.71 -10.78 2.84
C ALA A 107 -7.77 -11.88 2.85
N ILE A 108 -7.60 -12.93 3.66
CA ILE A 108 -8.57 -14.01 3.83
C ILE A 108 -9.88 -13.46 4.41
N LYS A 109 -9.78 -12.63 5.45
CA LYS A 109 -10.96 -11.99 6.06
C LYS A 109 -11.72 -11.13 5.03
N MET A 110 -10.99 -10.28 4.31
CA MET A 110 -11.57 -9.40 3.28
C MET A 110 -12.28 -10.21 2.20
N THR A 111 -11.67 -11.31 1.72
CA THR A 111 -12.28 -12.19 0.71
C THR A 111 -13.53 -12.91 1.23
N ARG A 112 -13.53 -13.34 2.49
CA ARG A 112 -14.72 -13.95 3.13
C ARG A 112 -15.88 -12.97 3.24
N GLU A 113 -15.60 -11.73 3.61
CA GLU A 113 -16.61 -10.66 3.70
C GLU A 113 -17.21 -10.32 2.33
N THR A 114 -16.44 -10.39 1.24
CA THR A 114 -16.95 -10.18 -0.13
C THR A 114 -17.76 -11.37 -0.67
N ALA A 115 -17.53 -12.58 -0.16
CA ALA A 115 -18.19 -13.81 -0.63
C ALA A 115 -19.53 -14.10 0.08
N MET A 116 -19.83 -13.38 1.18
CA MET A 116 -21.11 -13.41 1.89
C MET A 116 -22.07 -12.37 1.31
#